data_AF-A0A7J8ZKZ4-F1
#
_entry.id   AF-A0A7J8ZKZ4-F1
#
_cell.length_a   1.000
_cell.length_b   1.000
_cell.length_c   1.000
_cell.angle_alpha   90.00
_cell.angle_beta   90.00
_cell.angle_gamma   90.00
#
_symmetry.space_group_name_H-M   'P 1'
#
loop_
_entity.id
_entity.type
_entity.pdbx_description
1 polymer ?
#
loop_
_entity_poly.entity_id
_entity_poly.type
_entity_poly.pdbx_seq_one_letter_code
_entity_poly.pdbx_strand_id
1 'polypeptide(L)' 'KSCPGLLVSLLEAFEELGLNILEARVSCTDSFRLQAVGGENEEQSESIDAQVVKQAVLQAIKNWSEGTDQQ' A
#
# COMPACT_ATOMS: atom_id res chain seq x y z
N LYS A 1 9.60 -13.77 -9.80
CA LYS A 1 8.75 -13.05 -10.79
C LYS A 1 8.85 -11.57 -10.49
N SER A 2 9.05 -10.70 -11.48
CA SER A 2 8.88 -9.26 -11.27
C SER A 2 7.40 -8.96 -11.07
N CYS A 3 7.08 -8.08 -10.12
CA CYS A 3 5.72 -7.59 -9.86
C CYS A 3 5.62 -6.12 -10.32
N PRO A 4 5.67 -5.85 -11.64
CA PRO A 4 5.60 -4.47 -12.14
C PRO A 4 4.28 -3.84 -11.70
N GLY A 5 4.32 -2.59 -11.25
CA GLY A 5 3.13 -1.85 -10.81
C GLY A 5 2.64 -2.14 -9.39
N LEU A 6 3.04 -3.26 -8.75
CA LEU A 6 2.55 -3.61 -7.41
C LEU A 6 2.87 -2.53 -6.35
N LEU A 7 4.09 -1.98 -6.38
CA LEU A 7 4.46 -0.90 -5.46
C LEU A 7 3.56 0.33 -5.65
N VAL A 8 3.24 0.68 -6.89
CA VAL A 8 2.41 1.84 -7.22
C VAL A 8 1.00 1.62 -6.67
N SER A 9 0.39 0.47 -6.95
CA SER A 9 -0.95 0.12 -6.46
C SER A 9 -1.05 0.14 -4.92
N LEU A 10 0.01 -0.26 -4.22
CA LEU A 10 0.04 -0.20 -2.76
C LEU A 10 0.14 1.24 -2.24
N LEU A 11 0.93 2.10 -2.87
CA LEU A 11 1.07 3.50 -2.46
C LEU A 11 -0.22 4.29 -2.71
N GLU A 12 -0.89 4.05 -3.85
CA GLU A 12 -2.20 4.63 -4.18
C GLU A 12 -3.24 4.27 -3.11
N ALA A 13 -3.27 3.01 -2.65
CA ALA A 13 -4.19 2.60 -1.58
C ALA A 13 -3.95 3.33 -0.25
N PHE A 14 -2.71 3.68 0.09
CA PHE A 14 -2.43 4.49 1.28
C PHE A 14 -2.87 5.95 1.08
N GLU A 15 -2.64 6.52 -0.12
CA GLU A 15 -3.07 7.88 -0.46
C GLU A 15 -4.60 8.03 -0.45
N GLU A 16 -5.34 7.06 -1.00
CA GLU A 16 -6.81 7.03 -0.98
C GLU A 16 -7.39 6.99 0.45
N LEU A 17 -6.65 6.37 1.38
CA LEU A 17 -6.98 6.38 2.80
C LEU A 17 -6.58 7.68 3.51
N GLY A 18 -5.92 8.61 2.83
CA GLY A 18 -5.38 9.83 3.44
C GLY A 18 -4.17 9.58 4.36
N LEU A 19 -3.51 8.42 4.23
CA LEU A 19 -2.33 8.08 5.01
C LEU A 19 -1.08 8.65 4.36
N ASN A 20 -0.50 9.69 4.99
CA ASN A 20 0.75 10.27 4.53
C ASN A 20 1.95 9.40 4.94
N ILE A 21 2.69 8.88 3.96
CA ILE A 21 3.90 8.07 4.19
C ILE A 21 5.11 9.00 4.27
N LEU A 22 5.82 8.95 5.41
CA LEU A 22 7.05 9.71 5.64
C LEU A 22 8.30 8.93 5.22
N GLU A 23 8.30 7.62 5.47
CA GLU A 23 9.41 6.72 5.10
C GLU A 23 8.86 5.44 4.50
N ALA A 24 9.47 4.98 3.40
CA ALA A 24 9.18 3.68 2.83
C ALA A 24 10.48 2.92 2.51
N ARG A 25 10.49 1.62 2.79
CA ARG A 25 11.57 0.70 2.43
C ARG A 25 11.00 -0.44 1.59
N VAL A 26 11.64 -0.72 0.47
CA VAL A 26 11.21 -1.76 -0.47
C VAL A 26 12.35 -2.74 -0.72
N SER A 27 12.03 -4.03 -0.69
CA SER A 27 12.94 -5.11 -1.08
C SER A 27 12.22 -6.08 -2.02
N CYS A 28 12.92 -6.54 -3.06
CA CYS A 28 12.40 -7.46 -4.07
C CYS A 28 13.30 -8.70 -4.26
N THR A 29 14.25 -8.93 -3.35
CA THR A 29 15.30 -9.95 -3.53
C THR A 29 14.75 -11.38 -3.49
N ASP A 30 13.79 -11.67 -2.60
CA ASP A 30 13.15 -13.00 -2.49
C ASP A 30 11.63 -12.90 -2.67
N SER A 31 11.05 -11.93 -1.98
CA SER A 31 9.63 -11.58 -2.03
C SER A 31 9.51 -10.07 -2.07
N PHE A 32 8.41 -9.57 -2.62
CA PHE A 32 8.07 -8.16 -2.45
C PHE A 32 7.83 -7.88 -0.96
N ARG A 33 8.59 -6.94 -0.39
CA ARG A 33 8.42 -6.45 0.98
C ARG A 33 8.36 -4.93 0.91
N LEU A 34 7.29 -4.38 1.45
CA LEU A 34 7.10 -2.95 1.67
C LEU A 34 6.95 -2.71 3.16
N GLN A 35 7.77 -1.82 3.70
CA GLN A 35 7.57 -1.24 5.01
C GLN A 35 7.33 0.25 4.80
N ALA A 36 6.24 0.78 5.37
CA ALA A 36 5.89 2.18 5.30
C ALA A 36 5.66 2.72 6.72
N VAL A 37 6.20 3.90 6.99
CA VAL A 37 6.00 4.64 8.24
C VAL A 37 5.22 5.89 7.89
N GLY A 38 4.02 6.01 8.45
CA GLY A 38 3.17 7.18 8.29
C GLY A 38 3.36 8.21 9.40
N GLY A 39 2.97 9.45 9.12
CA GLY A 39 2.83 10.49 10.12
C GLY A 39 1.40 10.55 10.65
N GLU A 40 1.24 10.91 11.92
CA GLU A 40 -0.05 11.36 12.43
C GLU A 40 -0.34 12.74 11.84
N ASN A 41 -1.50 12.91 11.19
CA ASN A 41 -1.91 14.22 10.75
C ASN A 41 -2.42 14.97 11.98
N GLU A 42 -1.73 16.01 12.43
CA GLU A 42 -2.07 16.75 13.68
C GLU A 42 -3.51 17.31 13.67
N GLU A 43 -4.12 17.45 12.50
CA GLU A 43 -5.52 17.89 12.32
C GLU A 43 -6.54 16.74 12.39
N GLN A 44 -6.12 15.48 12.29
CA GLN A 44 -6.99 14.30 12.39
C GLN A 44 -6.88 13.68 13.78
N SER A 45 -7.83 14.04 14.65
CA SER A 45 -7.92 13.49 16.02
C SER A 45 -8.27 12.00 16.06
N GLU A 46 -8.71 11.40 14.96
CA GLU A 46 -9.10 9.99 14.87
C GLU A 46 -8.08 9.21 14.04
N SER A 47 -7.45 8.23 14.68
CA SER A 47 -6.58 7.27 14.02
C SER A 47 -7.39 6.35 13.09
N ILE A 48 -6.89 6.10 11.89
CA ILE A 48 -7.48 5.10 10.99
C ILE A 48 -7.39 3.69 11.59
N ASP A 49 -8.48 2.93 11.48
CA ASP A 49 -8.54 1.53 11.91
C ASP A 49 -7.58 0.66 11.06
N ALA A 50 -6.70 -0.07 11.72
CA ALA A 50 -5.76 -0.98 11.09
C ALA A 50 -6.44 -2.04 10.20
N GLN A 51 -7.67 -2.45 10.48
CA GLN A 51 -8.44 -3.34 9.62
C GLN A 51 -8.81 -2.69 8.29
N VAL A 52 -9.14 -1.40 8.28
CA VAL A 52 -9.41 -0.66 7.04
C VAL A 52 -8.15 -0.63 6.18
N VAL A 53 -7.00 -0.33 6.77
CA VAL A 53 -5.69 -0.37 6.08
C VAL A 53 -5.44 -1.76 5.48
N LYS A 54 -5.62 -2.82 6.27
CA LYS A 54 -5.44 -4.19 5.81
C LYS A 54 -6.34 -4.52 4.62
N GLN A 55 -7.62 -4.13 4.65
CA GLN A 55 -8.54 -4.40 3.55
C GLN A 55 -8.16 -3.65 2.28
N ALA A 56 -7.79 -2.37 2.38
CA ALA A 56 -7.34 -1.58 1.23
C ALA A 56 -6.10 -2.20 0.57
N VAL A 57 -5.12 -2.61 1.38
CA VAL A 57 -3.91 -3.30 0.88
C VAL A 57 -4.24 -4.62 0.19
N LEU A 58 -5.11 -5.45 0.78
CA LEU A 58 -5.54 -6.71 0.16
C LEU A 58 -6.29 -6.48 -1.16
N GLN A 59 -7.14 -5.45 -1.21
CA GLN A 59 -7.88 -5.08 -2.41
C GLN A 59 -6.93 -4.58 -3.51
N ALA A 60 -5.94 -3.75 -3.17
CA ALA A 60 -4.94 -3.26 -4.11
C ALA A 60 -4.12 -4.42 -4.72
N ILE A 61 -3.71 -5.39 -3.89
CA ILE A 61 -3.00 -6.60 -4.37
C ILE A 61 -3.89 -7.41 -5.31
N LYS A 62 -5.17 -7.59 -4.95
CA LYS A 62 -6.12 -8.34 -5.78
C LYS A 62 -6.33 -7.65 -7.13
N ASN A 63 -6.65 -6.37 -7.13
CA ASN A 63 -6.86 -5.57 -8.35
C ASN A 63 -5.62 -5.58 -9.25
N TRP A 64 -4.43 -5.44 -8.65
CA TRP A 64 -3.17 -5.54 -9.38
C TRP A 64 -3.02 -6.91 -10.05
N SER A 65 -3.27 -8.00 -9.32
CA SER A 65 -3.13 -9.35 -9.87
C SER A 65 -4.09 -9.61 -11.03
N GLU A 66 -5.36 -9.18 -10.90
CA GLU A 66 -6.38 -9.32 -11.93
C GLU A 66 -6.06 -8.49 -13.19
N GLY A 67 -5.45 -7.31 -13.02
CA GLY A 67 -5.00 -6.47 -14.14
C GLY A 67 -3.77 -7.00 -14.89
N THR A 68 -2.93 -7.80 -14.22
CA THR A 68 -1.73 -8.39 -14.85
C THR A 68 -1.98 -9.64 -15.68
N ASP A 69 -3.14 -10.31 -15.52
CA ASP A 69 -3.52 -11.50 -16.30
C ASP A 69 -4.06 -11.15 -17.71
N GLN A 70 -4.23 -9.87 -18.05
CA GLN A 70 -4.71 -9.40 -19.36
C GLN A 70 -3.58 -8.97 -20.33
N GLN A 71 -2.31 -9.28 -20.03
CA GLN A 71 -1.15 -8.97 -20.89
C GLN A 71 -0.45 -10.20 -21.47
#